data_AF-A0A0P9CS40-F1
#
_entry.id   AF-A0A0P9CS40-F1
#
_cell.length_a   1.000
_cell.length_b   1.000
_cell.length_c   1.000
_cell.angle_alpha   90.00
_cell.angle_beta   90.00
_cell.angle_gamma   90.00
#
_symmetry.space_group_name_H-M   'P 1'
#
loop_
_entity.id
_entity.type
_entity.pdbx_description
1 polymer ?
#
loop_
_entity_poly.entity_id
_entity_poly.type
_entity_poly.pdbx_seq_one_letter_code
_entity_poly.pdbx_strand_id
1 'polypeptide(L)'
;MQMQILSRIRYLDKEEYPSFEELSNMIDSGAERCEATVKFDLNSPGSTVHAIEFLRNAMALGMRVSWRLILESDIELSNLYHITPPSSCNGDTSVVKKWAENYHYGSFFWRKGPDFVIIKDTRDENNSSQFVIDDPETLEAFYKCLTPQQLRNIDIVDNPIIEELVSEGVILKLGDWLLTLPYRIHSWPVPYDSI
;
A
#
# COMPACT_ATOMS: atom_id res chain seq x y z
N MET A 1 -5.33 27.62 26.35
CA MET A 1 -5.41 26.92 25.05
C MET A 1 -4.01 26.48 24.68
N GLN A 2 -3.63 25.28 25.14
CA GLN A 2 -2.29 24.73 24.93
C GLN A 2 -2.28 24.10 23.54
N MET A 3 -1.49 24.67 22.64
CA MET A 3 -1.24 24.14 21.31
C MET A 3 -0.50 22.81 21.49
N GLN A 4 -1.21 21.68 21.43
CA GLN A 4 -0.58 20.37 21.48
C GLN A 4 0.37 20.28 20.28
N ILE A 5 1.64 20.02 20.59
CA ILE A 5 2.66 19.74 19.58
C ILE A 5 2.21 18.44 18.91
N LEU A 6 1.64 18.54 17.71
CA LEU A 6 1.43 17.39 16.83
C LEU A 6 2.79 16.68 16.71
N SER A 7 2.88 15.47 17.25
CA SER A 7 4.11 14.68 17.22
C SER A 7 4.40 14.26 15.77
N ARG A 8 5.15 15.09 15.06
CA ARG A 8 5.56 14.89 13.67
C ARG A 8 6.73 13.92 13.65
N ILE A 9 6.54 12.76 13.02
CA ILE A 9 7.62 11.79 12.77
C ILE A 9 8.18 12.04 11.36
N ARG A 10 9.51 11.97 11.21
CA ARG A 10 10.21 12.20 9.92
C ARG A 10 11.05 10.99 9.54
N TYR A 11 10.78 10.43 8.37
CA TYR A 11 11.56 9.38 7.71
C TYR A 11 12.18 9.97 6.44
N LEU A 12 13.29 10.67 6.60
CA LEU A 12 14.04 11.24 5.47
C LEU A 12 15.14 10.24 5.11
N ASP A 13 15.14 9.77 3.86
CA ASP A 13 16.20 8.96 3.26
C ASP A 13 16.58 7.72 4.10
N LYS A 14 15.56 7.00 4.56
CA LYS A 14 15.73 5.78 5.35
C LYS A 14 15.79 4.54 4.46
N GLU A 15 16.71 3.64 4.78
CA GLU A 15 16.79 2.31 4.16
C GLU A 15 15.72 1.35 4.71
N GLU A 16 15.23 1.63 5.92
CA GLU A 16 14.22 0.84 6.62
C GLU A 16 13.02 1.72 7.01
N TYR A 17 11.82 1.19 6.79
CA TYR A 17 10.57 1.82 7.16
C TYR A 17 9.93 1.08 8.33
N PRO A 18 9.12 1.75 9.16
CA PRO A 18 8.46 1.10 10.29
C PRO A 18 7.49 0.03 9.79
N SER A 19 7.49 -1.10 10.50
CA SER A 19 6.51 -2.17 10.36
C SER A 19 5.09 -1.70 10.71
N PHE A 20 4.09 -2.51 10.36
CA PHE A 20 2.70 -2.24 10.72
C PHE A 20 2.51 -2.06 12.24
N GLU A 21 3.15 -2.90 13.05
CA GLU A 21 3.05 -2.83 14.52
C GLU A 21 3.68 -1.55 15.08
N GLU A 22 4.85 -1.15 14.56
CA GLU A 22 5.50 0.10 14.95
C GLU A 22 4.65 1.32 14.58
N LEU A 23 4.03 1.32 13.39
CA LEU A 23 3.10 2.36 12.98
C LEU A 23 1.86 2.42 13.89
N SER A 24 1.28 1.26 14.24
CA SER A 24 0.15 1.20 15.17
C SER A 24 0.52 1.79 16.53
N ASN A 25 1.66 1.37 17.09
CA ASN A 25 2.14 1.86 18.38
C ASN A 25 2.39 3.39 18.36
N MET A 26 2.87 3.94 17.25
CA MET A 26 3.04 5.39 17.09
C MET A 26 1.70 6.12 17.12
N ILE A 27 0.69 5.61 16.42
CA ILE A 27 -0.66 6.20 16.40
C ILE A 27 -1.32 6.09 17.77
N ASP A 28 -1.21 4.94 18.43
CA ASP A 28 -1.71 4.74 19.80
C ASP A 28 -1.02 5.68 20.80
N SER A 29 0.22 6.09 20.51
CA SER A 29 0.98 7.09 21.27
C SER A 29 0.66 8.54 20.89
N GLY A 30 -0.26 8.77 19.94
CA GLY A 30 -0.74 10.09 19.52
C GLY A 30 -0.14 10.65 18.23
N ALA A 31 0.61 9.85 17.46
CA ALA A 31 1.15 10.29 16.17
C ALA A 31 0.04 10.37 15.10
N GLU A 32 -0.25 11.58 14.62
CA GLU A 32 -1.26 11.80 13.58
C GLU A 32 -0.67 11.95 12.17
N ARG A 33 0.59 12.37 12.07
CA ARG A 33 1.23 12.75 10.80
C ARG A 33 2.67 12.28 10.73
N CYS A 34 3.00 11.75 9.55
CA CYS A 34 4.34 11.37 9.15
C CYS A 34 4.78 12.17 7.92
N GLU A 35 6.07 12.50 7.86
CA GLU A 35 6.71 12.97 6.63
C GLU A 35 7.78 12.01 6.18
N ALA A 36 7.81 11.73 4.87
CA ALA A 36 8.77 10.79 4.31
C ALA A 36 9.41 11.29 3.00
N THR A 37 10.66 10.93 2.76
CA THR A 37 11.21 10.88 1.40
C THR A 37 11.34 9.39 1.07
N VAL A 38 10.72 8.96 -0.02
CA VAL A 38 10.66 7.57 -0.47
C VAL A 38 11.34 7.46 -1.83
N LYS A 39 12.17 6.43 -2.00
CA LYS A 39 12.85 6.14 -3.26
C LYS A 39 12.26 4.90 -3.92
N PHE A 40 11.95 5.00 -5.21
CA PHE A 40 11.57 3.88 -6.07
C PHE A 40 12.65 3.66 -7.14
N ASP A 41 13.21 2.45 -7.15
CA ASP A 41 14.33 2.05 -7.99
C ASP A 41 14.25 0.54 -8.32
N LEU A 42 14.24 0.21 -9.61
CA LEU A 42 14.27 -1.15 -10.14
C LEU A 42 15.58 -1.89 -9.83
N ASN A 43 16.67 -1.16 -9.59
CA ASN A 43 17.95 -1.76 -9.17
C ASN A 43 17.95 -2.13 -7.68
N SER A 44 16.97 -1.61 -6.93
CA SER A 44 16.79 -1.84 -5.50
C SER A 44 15.34 -2.26 -5.19
N PRO A 45 14.84 -3.36 -5.79
CA PRO A 45 13.42 -3.70 -5.74
C PRO A 45 12.93 -3.98 -4.32
N GLY A 46 13.76 -4.58 -3.47
CA GLY A 46 13.41 -4.84 -2.07
C GLY A 46 13.13 -3.56 -1.29
N SER A 47 13.99 -2.55 -1.42
CA SER A 47 13.78 -1.24 -0.77
C SER A 47 12.52 -0.55 -1.29
N THR A 48 12.28 -0.62 -2.61
CA THR A 48 11.07 -0.07 -3.23
C THR A 48 9.80 -0.73 -2.68
N VAL A 49 9.78 -2.06 -2.59
CA VAL A 49 8.61 -2.81 -2.10
C VAL A 49 8.34 -2.54 -0.62
N HIS A 50 9.36 -2.45 0.24
CA HIS A 50 9.17 -2.07 1.65
C HIS A 50 8.65 -0.62 1.79
N ALA A 51 9.08 0.28 0.91
CA ALA A 51 8.56 1.64 0.94
C ALA A 51 7.08 1.72 0.54
N ILE A 52 6.67 0.92 -0.46
CA ILE A 52 5.26 0.79 -0.86
C ILE A 52 4.44 0.18 0.29
N GLU A 53 4.96 -0.87 0.93
CA GLU A 53 4.33 -1.48 2.11
C GLU A 53 4.09 -0.45 3.22
N PHE A 54 5.10 0.36 3.55
CA PHE A 54 5.00 1.43 4.54
C PHE A 54 3.89 2.43 4.21
N LEU A 55 3.84 2.94 2.97
CA LEU A 55 2.81 3.89 2.55
C LEU A 55 1.41 3.27 2.62
N ARG A 56 1.28 2.02 2.17
CA ARG A 56 0.04 1.24 2.23
C ARG A 56 -0.42 1.03 3.68
N ASN A 57 0.48 0.63 4.58
CA ASN A 57 0.19 0.38 5.99
C ASN A 57 -0.17 1.67 6.74
N ALA A 58 0.56 2.75 6.49
CA ALA A 58 0.27 4.05 7.07
C ALA A 58 -1.14 4.55 6.67
N MET A 59 -1.50 4.38 5.39
CA MET A 59 -2.86 4.66 4.92
C MET A 59 -3.91 3.76 5.58
N ALA A 60 -3.65 2.46 5.70
CA ALA A 60 -4.57 1.49 6.32
C ALA A 60 -4.92 1.87 7.77
N LEU A 61 -3.94 2.40 8.49
CA LEU A 61 -4.06 2.86 9.87
C LEU A 61 -4.58 4.30 10.01
N GLY A 62 -4.81 5.00 8.90
CA GLY A 62 -5.30 6.38 8.90
C GLY A 62 -4.24 7.45 9.24
N MET A 63 -2.95 7.09 9.27
CA MET A 63 -1.87 8.05 9.46
C MET A 63 -1.72 8.94 8.23
N ARG A 64 -1.71 10.27 8.43
CA ARG A 64 -1.49 11.21 7.31
C ARG A 64 -0.02 11.20 6.92
N VAL A 65 0.29 10.69 5.73
CA VAL A 65 1.65 10.70 5.20
C VAL A 65 1.81 11.83 4.18
N SER A 66 2.68 12.78 4.49
CA SER A 66 3.12 13.83 3.58
C SER A 66 4.50 13.44 3.03
N TRP A 67 4.54 12.83 1.85
CA TRP A 67 5.76 12.22 1.34
C TRP A 67 6.24 12.82 0.01
N ARG A 68 7.53 12.64 -0.29
CA ARG A 68 8.15 12.99 -1.57
C ARG A 68 8.70 11.73 -2.22
N LEU A 69 8.58 11.63 -3.54
CA LEU A 69 9.09 10.52 -4.33
C LEU A 69 10.44 10.90 -4.99
N ILE A 70 11.41 10.01 -4.88
CA ILE A 70 12.62 9.96 -5.71
C ILE A 70 12.47 8.73 -6.62
N LEU A 71 12.13 8.97 -7.88
CA LEU A 71 12.04 7.96 -8.92
C LEU A 71 13.38 7.89 -9.66
N GLU A 72 14.09 6.78 -9.54
CA GLU A 72 15.41 6.58 -10.19
C GLU A 72 15.38 5.66 -11.41
N SER A 73 14.23 5.03 -11.66
CA SER A 73 14.02 4.11 -12.77
C SER A 73 12.59 4.22 -13.29
N ASP A 74 12.37 3.79 -14.52
CA ASP A 74 11.03 3.76 -15.12
C ASP A 74 10.19 2.62 -14.54
N ILE A 75 9.43 2.93 -13.49
CA ILE A 75 8.53 2.00 -12.80
C ILE A 75 7.11 2.34 -13.20
N GLU A 76 6.31 1.33 -13.56
CA GLU A 76 4.88 1.52 -13.80
C GLU A 76 4.16 1.88 -12.50
N LEU A 77 3.67 3.13 -12.41
CA LEU A 77 3.08 3.70 -11.20
C LEU A 77 1.56 3.53 -11.12
N SER A 78 0.88 3.20 -12.22
CA SER A 78 -0.59 3.16 -12.27
C SER A 78 -1.20 2.21 -11.22
N ASN A 79 -0.54 1.08 -10.97
CA ASN A 79 -0.95 0.11 -9.95
C ASN A 79 -0.89 0.66 -8.51
N LEU A 80 -0.24 1.80 -8.29
CA LEU A 80 -0.05 2.44 -6.98
C LEU A 80 -0.93 3.68 -6.79
N TYR A 81 -1.74 4.04 -7.78
CA TYR A 81 -2.62 5.23 -7.69
C TYR A 81 -3.69 5.11 -6.61
N HIS A 82 -3.92 3.94 -6.01
CA HIS A 82 -4.74 3.78 -4.81
C HIS A 82 -4.07 4.26 -3.51
N ILE A 83 -2.75 4.50 -3.54
CA ILE A 83 -1.99 5.08 -2.43
C ILE A 83 -1.98 6.61 -2.55
N THR A 84 -1.95 7.32 -1.41
CA THR A 84 -1.95 8.79 -1.38
C THR A 84 -0.83 9.34 -2.26
N PRO A 85 -1.10 10.31 -3.14
CA PRO A 85 -0.09 10.82 -4.06
C PRO A 85 1.06 11.49 -3.31
N PRO A 86 2.29 11.44 -3.86
CA PRO A 86 3.41 12.20 -3.30
C PRO A 86 3.19 13.70 -3.49
N SER A 87 3.77 14.50 -2.59
CA SER A 87 3.79 15.97 -2.71
C SER A 87 4.73 16.49 -3.79
N SER A 88 5.72 15.70 -4.20
CA SER A 88 6.66 16.01 -5.29
C SER A 88 7.33 14.73 -5.80
N CYS A 89 7.75 14.69 -7.06
CA CYS A 89 8.53 13.58 -7.64
C CYS A 89 9.71 14.13 -8.43
N ASN A 90 10.94 14.15 -7.89
CA ASN A 90 12.14 14.71 -8.58
C ASN A 90 11.97 16.10 -9.24
N GLY A 91 10.98 16.90 -8.81
CA GLY A 91 10.60 18.15 -9.48
C GLY A 91 9.67 18.00 -10.70
N ASP A 92 9.39 16.78 -11.14
CA ASP A 92 8.38 16.46 -12.16
C ASP A 92 6.96 16.57 -11.56
N THR A 93 6.25 17.60 -12.00
CA THR A 93 4.87 17.86 -11.59
C THR A 93 3.84 17.02 -12.33
N SER A 94 4.20 16.45 -13.49
CA SER A 94 3.29 15.64 -14.30
C SER A 94 2.99 14.30 -13.64
N VAL A 95 3.99 13.65 -13.04
CA VAL A 95 3.84 12.42 -12.26
C VAL A 95 2.90 12.64 -11.08
N VAL A 96 3.13 13.70 -10.31
CA VAL A 96 2.31 14.05 -9.13
C VAL A 96 0.87 14.35 -9.54
N LYS A 97 0.68 15.12 -10.62
CA LYS A 97 -0.64 15.48 -11.13
C LYS A 97 -1.41 14.25 -11.59
N LYS A 98 -0.79 13.40 -12.42
CA LYS A 98 -1.42 12.17 -12.92
C LYS A 98 -1.79 11.23 -11.77
N TRP A 99 -0.93 11.07 -10.78
CA TRP A 99 -1.22 10.26 -9.59
C TRP A 99 -2.41 10.84 -8.81
N ALA A 100 -2.43 12.15 -8.57
CA ALA A 100 -3.52 12.81 -7.86
C ALA A 100 -4.87 12.73 -8.60
N GLU A 101 -4.86 12.81 -9.94
CA GLU A 101 -6.07 12.70 -10.77
C GLU A 101 -6.70 11.30 -10.74
N ASN A 102 -5.91 10.26 -10.48
CA ASN A 102 -6.38 8.88 -10.42
C ASN A 102 -6.54 8.37 -8.97
N TYR A 103 -6.14 9.15 -7.97
CA TYR A 103 -6.21 8.77 -6.58
C TYR A 103 -7.62 8.96 -6.00
N HIS A 104 -8.16 7.88 -5.46
CA HIS A 104 -9.39 7.89 -4.68
C HIS A 104 -9.23 6.99 -3.45
N TYR A 105 -9.52 7.54 -2.26
CA TYR A 105 -9.55 6.70 -1.05
C TYR A 105 -10.62 5.62 -1.20
N GLY A 106 -10.31 4.41 -0.74
CA GLY A 106 -11.16 3.23 -0.91
C GLY A 106 -11.18 2.65 -2.33
N SER A 107 -10.28 3.04 -3.25
CA SER A 107 -10.27 2.48 -4.60
C SER A 107 -9.66 1.09 -4.72
N PHE A 108 -8.85 0.65 -3.75
CA PHE A 108 -8.30 -0.71 -3.76
C PHE A 108 -8.05 -1.22 -2.34
N PHE A 109 -8.96 -2.05 -1.83
CA PHE A 109 -8.91 -2.52 -0.45
C PHE A 109 -9.40 -3.94 -0.31
N TRP A 110 -9.13 -4.55 0.84
CA TRP A 110 -9.67 -5.85 1.19
C TRP A 110 -10.32 -5.89 2.57
N ARG A 111 -11.17 -6.90 2.78
CA ARG A 111 -11.85 -7.20 4.03
C ARG A 111 -11.71 -8.66 4.38
N LYS A 112 -11.54 -8.93 5.68
CA LYS A 112 -11.49 -10.28 6.24
C LYS A 112 -12.90 -10.75 6.61
N GLY A 113 -13.35 -11.83 5.99
CA GLY A 113 -14.42 -12.69 6.52
C GLY A 113 -13.84 -13.79 7.42
N PRO A 114 -14.68 -14.70 7.96
CA PRO A 114 -14.20 -15.82 8.78
C PRO A 114 -13.19 -16.70 8.03
N ASP A 115 -13.57 -17.13 6.82
CA ASP A 115 -12.82 -18.10 6.01
C ASP A 115 -12.58 -17.59 4.58
N PHE A 116 -12.67 -16.28 4.36
CA PHE A 116 -12.46 -15.67 3.04
C PHE A 116 -11.97 -14.23 3.15
N VAL A 117 -11.46 -13.67 2.06
CA VAL A 117 -11.28 -12.22 1.89
C VAL A 117 -12.08 -11.71 0.69
N ILE A 118 -12.61 -10.50 0.83
CA ILE A 118 -13.18 -9.76 -0.30
C ILE A 118 -12.21 -8.65 -0.66
N ILE A 119 -11.76 -8.63 -1.91
CA ILE A 119 -10.98 -7.54 -2.48
C ILE A 119 -11.91 -6.72 -3.37
N LYS A 120 -11.92 -5.41 -3.17
CA LYS A 120 -12.62 -4.47 -4.04
C LYS A 120 -11.58 -3.63 -4.77
N ASP A 121 -11.67 -3.63 -6.09
CA ASP A 121 -10.83 -2.82 -6.97
C ASP A 121 -11.70 -1.93 -7.84
N THR A 122 -11.52 -0.63 -7.68
CA THR A 122 -12.15 0.43 -8.46
C THR A 122 -11.10 1.45 -8.88
N ARG A 123 -9.85 1.02 -9.08
CA ARG A 123 -8.76 1.88 -9.61
C ARG A 123 -9.09 2.36 -11.02
N ASP A 124 -9.77 1.52 -11.81
CA ASP A 124 -10.45 1.92 -13.05
C ASP A 124 -11.96 2.01 -12.79
N GLU A 125 -12.51 3.22 -12.85
CA GLU A 125 -13.94 3.46 -12.65
C GLU A 125 -14.81 2.76 -13.70
N ASN A 126 -14.28 2.52 -14.90
CA ASN A 126 -15.01 1.84 -15.98
C ASN A 126 -14.92 0.32 -15.87
N ASN A 127 -14.01 -0.20 -15.05
CA ASN A 127 -13.75 -1.63 -14.89
C ASN A 127 -13.57 -2.01 -13.41
N SER A 128 -14.55 -1.63 -12.60
CA SER A 128 -14.58 -2.00 -11.19
C SER A 128 -14.85 -3.50 -11.02
N SER A 129 -14.04 -4.16 -10.19
CA SER A 129 -14.12 -5.58 -9.91
C SER A 129 -14.17 -5.87 -8.41
N GLN A 130 -14.72 -7.03 -8.08
CA GLN A 130 -14.72 -7.57 -6.74
C GLN A 130 -14.30 -9.04 -6.80
N PHE A 131 -13.27 -9.38 -6.05
CA PHE A 131 -12.75 -10.73 -5.94
C PHE A 131 -13.13 -11.29 -4.57
N VAL A 132 -13.57 -12.55 -4.55
CA VAL A 132 -13.72 -13.33 -3.31
C VAL A 132 -12.65 -14.40 -3.37
N ILE A 133 -11.76 -14.41 -2.38
CA ILE A 133 -10.78 -15.48 -2.19
C ILE A 133 -11.26 -16.29 -0.99
N ASP A 134 -11.72 -17.51 -1.22
CA ASP A 134 -12.22 -18.45 -0.21
C ASP A 134 -11.50 -19.82 -0.27
N ASP A 135 -10.74 -20.06 -1.34
CA ASP A 135 -9.80 -21.18 -1.43
C ASP A 135 -8.65 -21.02 -0.41
N PRO A 136 -8.37 -22.04 0.43
CA PRO A 136 -7.34 -21.95 1.46
C PRO A 136 -5.92 -21.68 0.96
N GLU A 137 -5.51 -22.27 -0.18
CA GLU A 137 -4.15 -22.10 -0.73
C GLU A 137 -3.97 -20.67 -1.25
N THR A 138 -5.00 -20.15 -1.94
CA THR A 138 -5.02 -18.76 -2.43
C THR A 138 -5.08 -17.75 -1.28
N LEU A 139 -5.83 -18.04 -0.22
CA LEU A 139 -5.85 -17.23 1.00
C LEU A 139 -4.47 -17.18 1.67
N GLU A 140 -3.79 -18.32 1.77
CA GLU A 140 -2.46 -18.39 2.36
C GLU A 140 -1.45 -17.57 1.55
N ALA A 141 -1.45 -17.72 0.22
CA ALA A 141 -0.60 -16.93 -0.68
C ALA A 141 -0.87 -15.42 -0.55
N PHE A 142 -2.15 -15.02 -0.53
CA PHE A 142 -2.56 -13.62 -0.33
C PHE A 142 -2.03 -13.06 1.00
N TYR A 143 -2.18 -13.83 2.10
CA TYR A 143 -1.72 -13.43 3.43
C TYR A 143 -0.19 -13.41 3.55
N LYS A 144 0.52 -14.40 2.99
CA LYS A 144 2.00 -14.45 2.94
C LYS A 144 2.57 -13.17 2.33
N CYS A 145 1.95 -12.68 1.25
CA CYS A 145 2.37 -11.48 0.53
C CYS A 145 1.85 -10.16 1.15
N LEU A 146 1.13 -10.17 2.28
CA LEU A 146 0.80 -8.92 2.97
C LEU A 146 2.05 -8.16 3.40
N THR A 147 3.14 -8.84 3.72
CA THR A 147 4.47 -8.23 3.90
C THR A 147 5.34 -8.55 2.68
N PRO A 148 6.38 -7.74 2.38
CA PRO A 148 7.31 -8.01 1.30
C PRO A 148 7.90 -9.42 1.37
N GLN A 149 7.71 -10.21 0.32
CA GLN A 149 8.29 -11.55 0.18
C GLN A 149 9.27 -11.60 -0.97
N GLN A 150 10.32 -12.42 -0.84
CA GLN A 150 11.14 -12.79 -1.97
C GLN A 150 10.56 -14.03 -2.65
N LEU A 151 10.54 -14.05 -3.98
CA LEU A 151 10.01 -15.15 -4.79
C LEU A 151 10.66 -16.50 -4.43
N ARG A 152 11.96 -16.50 -4.08
CA ARG A 152 12.68 -17.70 -3.63
C ARG A 152 12.18 -18.31 -2.32
N ASN A 153 11.41 -17.55 -1.53
CA ASN A 153 10.81 -18.00 -0.27
C ASN A 153 9.36 -18.46 -0.45
N ILE A 154 8.83 -18.37 -1.67
CA ILE A 154 7.49 -18.86 -2.02
C ILE A 154 7.60 -20.34 -2.38
N ASP A 155 6.70 -21.14 -1.84
CA ASP A 155 6.64 -22.57 -2.14
C ASP A 155 6.32 -22.78 -3.63
N ILE A 156 6.89 -23.81 -4.25
CA ILE A 156 6.66 -24.09 -5.68
C ILE A 156 5.18 -24.29 -5.99
N VAL A 157 4.42 -24.84 -5.03
CA VAL A 157 2.97 -25.05 -5.12
C VAL A 157 2.22 -23.72 -5.17
N ASP A 158 2.70 -22.70 -4.48
CA ASP A 158 2.09 -21.37 -4.44
C ASP A 158 2.36 -20.56 -5.72
N ASN A 159 3.30 -20.97 -6.57
CA ASN A 159 3.74 -20.17 -7.71
C ASN A 159 2.64 -19.86 -8.74
N PRO A 160 1.83 -20.84 -9.22
CA PRO A 160 0.73 -20.55 -10.15
C PRO A 160 -0.31 -19.59 -9.56
N ILE A 161 -0.59 -19.74 -8.27
CA ILE A 161 -1.52 -18.88 -7.53
C ILE A 161 -0.99 -17.44 -7.45
N ILE A 162 0.30 -17.28 -7.13
CA ILE A 162 0.95 -15.97 -7.11
C ILE A 162 0.96 -15.34 -8.50
N GLU A 163 1.25 -16.10 -9.56
CA GLU A 163 1.21 -15.59 -10.94
C GLU A 163 -0.18 -15.09 -11.33
N GLU A 164 -1.24 -15.80 -10.95
CA GLU A 164 -2.63 -15.37 -11.14
C GLU A 164 -2.92 -14.06 -10.40
N LEU A 165 -2.59 -13.98 -9.10
CA LEU A 165 -2.78 -12.77 -8.29
C LEU A 165 -1.94 -11.58 -8.79
N VAL A 166 -0.77 -11.82 -9.38
CA VAL A 166 0.04 -10.81 -10.05
C VAL A 166 -0.64 -10.33 -11.33
N SER A 167 -1.19 -11.25 -12.12
CA SER A 167 -1.90 -10.91 -13.37
C SER A 167 -3.16 -10.07 -13.13
N GLU A 168 -3.85 -10.32 -12.02
CA GLU A 168 -4.99 -9.53 -11.54
C GLU A 168 -4.58 -8.20 -10.87
N GLY A 169 -3.27 -7.92 -10.77
CA GLY A 169 -2.75 -6.71 -10.14
C GLY A 169 -3.04 -6.60 -8.64
N VAL A 170 -3.38 -7.72 -7.99
CA VAL A 170 -3.54 -7.86 -6.53
C VAL A 170 -2.17 -7.90 -5.85
N ILE A 171 -1.23 -8.63 -6.43
CA ILE A 171 0.15 -8.68 -5.98
C ILE A 171 1.03 -7.90 -6.95
N LEU A 172 1.79 -6.95 -6.41
CA LEU A 172 2.90 -6.33 -7.12
C LEU A 172 4.07 -7.32 -7.17
N LYS A 173 4.57 -7.59 -8.37
CA LYS A 173 5.87 -8.22 -8.58
C LYS A 173 6.87 -7.18 -9.09
N LEU A 174 7.94 -6.95 -8.33
CA LEU A 174 9.02 -6.02 -8.70
C LEU A 174 10.37 -6.75 -8.59
N GLY A 175 10.94 -7.13 -9.72
CA GLY A 175 12.04 -8.11 -9.74
C GLY A 175 11.60 -9.41 -9.07
N ASP A 176 12.36 -9.87 -8.08
CA ASP A 176 12.05 -11.07 -7.28
C ASP A 176 11.26 -10.76 -5.99
N TRP A 177 10.70 -9.56 -5.86
CA TRP A 177 9.92 -9.16 -4.68
C TRP A 177 8.42 -9.13 -4.97
N LEU A 178 7.65 -9.57 -3.98
CA LEU A 178 6.19 -9.67 -4.03
C LEU A 178 5.57 -8.88 -2.89
N LEU A 179 4.46 -8.20 -3.18
CA LEU A 179 3.66 -7.49 -2.18
C LEU A 179 2.20 -7.36 -2.60
N THR A 180 1.29 -7.80 -1.74
CA THR A 180 -0.15 -7.54 -1.87
C THR A 180 -0.41 -6.04 -1.83
N LEU A 181 -1.01 -5.48 -2.87
CA LEU A 181 -1.28 -4.04 -3.00
C LEU A 181 -2.52 -3.52 -2.25
N PRO A 182 -3.68 -4.21 -2.21
CA PRO A 182 -4.85 -3.66 -1.54
C PRO A 182 -4.56 -3.51 -0.05
N TYR A 183 -4.97 -2.38 0.53
CA TYR A 183 -4.82 -2.16 1.97
C TYR A 183 -6.07 -2.64 2.72
N ARG A 184 -5.91 -2.89 4.03
CA ARG A 184 -7.02 -3.25 4.89
C ARG A 184 -7.72 -1.99 5.38
N ILE A 185 -9.03 -1.86 5.14
CA ILE A 185 -9.83 -0.83 5.78
C ILE A 185 -10.24 -1.35 7.17
N HIS A 186 -9.70 -0.73 8.22
CA HIS A 186 -10.04 -1.07 9.61
C HIS A 186 -11.32 -0.38 10.10
N SER A 187 -11.59 0.85 9.62
CA SER A 187 -12.76 1.64 9.98
C SER A 187 -13.30 2.38 8.75
N TRP A 188 -14.62 2.33 8.50
CA TRP A 188 -15.24 3.13 7.44
C TRP A 188 -15.24 4.62 7.84
N PRO A 189 -14.81 5.53 6.97
CA PRO A 189 -14.83 6.97 7.24
C PRO A 189 -16.24 7.61 7.12
N VAL A 190 -17.29 6.98 7.64
CA VAL A 190 -18.63 7.59 7.70
C VAL A 190 -19.35 7.20 9.00
N PRO A 191 -19.90 8.18 9.76
CA PRO A 191 -21.08 7.93 10.57
C PRO A 191 -22.21 7.49 9.62
N TYR A 192 -22.90 6.42 9.97
CA TYR A 192 -24.20 6.15 9.39
C TYR A 192 -25.17 7.20 9.91
N ASP A 193 -25.39 8.27 9.16
CA ASP A 193 -26.57 9.11 9.35
C ASP A 193 -27.66 8.53 8.45
N SER A 194 -28.44 7.58 8.98
CA SER A 194 -29.77 7.28 8.43
C SER A 194 -30.62 8.54 8.51
N ILE A 195 -30.91 9.13 7.34
CA ILE A 195 -32.04 10.03 7.15
C ILE A 195 -33.28 9.19 6.87
#